data_AF-A0A932GXJ0-F1
#
_entry.id   AF-A0A932GXJ0-F1
#
_cell.length_a   1.000
_cell.length_b   1.000
_cell.length_c   1.000
_cell.angle_alpha   90.00
_cell.angle_beta   90.00
_cell.angle_gamma   90.00
#
_symmetry.space_group_name_H-M   'P 1'
#
loop_
_entity.id
_entity.type
_entity.pdbx_description
1 polymer ?
#
loop_
_entity_poly.entity_id
_entity_poly.type
_entity_poly.pdbx_seq_one_letter_code
_entity_poly.pdbx_strand_id
1 'polypeptide(L)' 'MTGKIADFNDADRYRSQFYCSLTEPYSTGRDFDDLADCVVTTLRLQADHEKDRAGATSGKTGADLNR' A
#
# COMPACT_ATOMS: atom_id res chain seq x y z
N MET A 1 -13.50 -4.54 -2.71
CA MET A 1 -12.22 -3.92 -2.37
C MET A 1 -12.13 -2.63 -3.18
N THR A 2 -12.68 -1.54 -2.68
CA THR A 2 -12.76 -0.26 -3.40
C THR A 2 -11.69 0.65 -2.84
N GLY A 3 -10.50 0.63 -3.43
CA GLY A 3 -9.37 1.47 -3.02
C GLY A 3 -9.49 2.86 -3.64
N LYS A 4 -9.61 3.90 -2.80
CA LYS A 4 -9.47 5.28 -3.23
C LYS A 4 -7.98 5.62 -3.22
N ILE A 5 -7.37 5.75 -4.39
CA ILE A 5 -5.91 5.79 -4.58
C ILE A 5 -5.31 7.16 -4.28
N ALA A 6 -6.11 8.22 -4.26
CA ALA A 6 -5.65 9.57 -3.94
C ALA A 6 -6.80 10.41 -3.38
N ASP A 7 -6.55 11.06 -2.23
CA ASP A 7 -7.32 12.25 -1.84
C ASP A 7 -6.61 13.45 -2.45
N PHE A 8 -7.29 14.10 -3.41
CA PHE A 8 -6.85 15.38 -3.97
C PHE A 8 -7.10 16.46 -2.92
N ASN A 9 -6.04 16.93 -2.26
CA ASN A 9 -6.12 18.06 -1.35
C ASN A 9 -5.33 19.21 -1.97
N ASP A 10 -6.05 20.26 -2.38
CA ASP A 10 -5.58 21.54 -2.93
C ASP A 10 -4.34 21.51 -3.85
N ALA A 11 -4.66 21.52 -5.15
CA ALA A 11 -3.90 21.91 -6.34
C ALA A 11 -2.82 20.99 -6.94
N ASP A 12 -1.88 20.36 -6.23
CA ASP A 12 -0.82 19.57 -6.92
C ASP A 12 -0.13 18.51 -6.03
N ARG A 13 -0.75 18.12 -4.91
CA ARG A 13 -0.15 17.17 -3.97
C ARG A 13 -1.00 15.91 -3.80
N TYR A 14 -0.33 14.77 -3.90
CA TYR A 14 -0.90 13.44 -3.80
C TYR A 14 -0.47 12.79 -2.48
N ARG A 15 -1.37 12.05 -1.83
CA ARG A 15 -1.05 11.25 -0.64
C ARG A 15 -1.33 9.78 -0.92
N SER A 16 -0.35 8.92 -0.65
CA SER A 16 -0.52 7.47 -0.75
C SER A 16 -1.41 6.98 0.39
N GLN A 17 -2.63 6.56 0.05
CA GLN A 17 -3.59 5.98 0.99
C GLN A 17 -4.22 4.73 0.38
N PHE A 18 -4.42 3.69 1.19
CA PHE A 18 -5.16 2.50 0.78
C PHE A 18 -5.85 1.83 1.97
N TYR A 19 -6.84 0.99 1.68
CA TYR A 19 -7.61 0.26 2.69
C TYR A 19 -7.31 -1.24 2.55
N CYS A 20 -6.73 -1.83 3.59
CA CYS A 20 -6.53 -3.29 3.66
C CYS A 20 -7.82 -4.02 4.07
N SER A 21 -8.69 -3.33 4.79
CA SER A 21 -10.05 -3.72 5.14
C SER A 21 -10.92 -2.46 5.19
N LEU A 22 -12.25 -2.62 5.26
CA LEU A 22 -13.17 -1.49 5.45
C LEU A 22 -12.84 -0.64 6.69
N THR A 23 -12.17 -1.24 7.67
CA THR A 23 -11.85 -0.61 8.96
C THR A 23 -10.38 -0.27 9.14
N GLU A 24 -9.52 -0.58 8.17
CA GLU A 24 -8.07 -0.47 8.33
C GLU A 24 -7.46 0.41 7.23
N PRO A 25 -7.51 1.76 7.42
CA PRO A 25 -6.84 2.70 6.54
C PRO A 25 -5.35 2.71 6.81
N TYR A 26 -4.56 2.61 5.73
CA TYR A 26 -3.13 2.85 5.74
C TYR A 26 -2.81 4.12 4.95
N SER A 27 -1.95 4.97 5.53
CA SER A 27 -1.38 6.13 4.86
C SER A 27 0.10 6.20 5.14
N THR A 28 0.88 6.69 4.16
CA THR A 28 2.33 6.91 4.37
C THR A 28 2.63 8.19 5.15
N GLY A 29 1.63 9.06 5.35
CA GLY A 29 1.82 10.40 5.92
C GLY A 29 2.70 11.32 5.07
N ARG A 30 3.07 10.91 3.86
CA ARG A 30 3.94 11.64 2.94
C ARG A 30 3.12 12.24 1.80
N ASP A 31 3.41 13.50 1.50
CA ASP A 31 2.94 14.18 0.30
C ASP A 31 3.90 13.93 -0.87
N PHE A 32 3.33 13.74 -2.05
CA PHE A 32 4.02 13.55 -3.31
C PHE A 32 3.58 14.65 -4.27
N ASP A 33 4.54 15.25 -4.96
CA ASP A 33 4.25 16.23 -6.01
C ASP A 33 4.10 15.54 -7.39
N ASP A 34 4.51 14.27 -7.50
CA ASP A 34 4.36 13.43 -8.70
C ASP A 34 3.39 12.26 -8.44
N LEU A 35 2.39 12.12 -9.31
CA LEU A 35 1.36 11.08 -9.20
C LEU A 35 1.93 9.67 -9.44
N ALA A 36 2.86 9.51 -10.38
CA ALA A 36 3.45 8.21 -10.68
C ALA A 36 4.24 7.70 -9.47
N ASP A 37 5.02 8.56 -8.82
CA ASP A 37 5.71 8.23 -7.57
C ASP A 37 4.72 7.86 -6.45
N CYS A 38 3.64 8.63 -6.29
CA CYS A 38 2.59 8.33 -5.31
C CYS A 38 1.95 6.95 -5.55
N VAL A 39 1.63 6.64 -6.80
CA VAL A 39 1.02 5.35 -7.19
C VAL A 39 2.01 4.20 -6.99
N VAL A 40 3.26 4.34 -7.42
CA VAL A 40 4.30 3.32 -7.24
C VAL A 40 4.55 3.05 -5.75
N THR A 41 4.63 4.08 -4.92
CA THR A 41 4.75 3.90 -3.47
C THR A 41 3.54 3.18 -2.88
N THR A 42 2.33 3.53 -3.32
CA THR A 42 1.09 2.86 -2.86
C THR A 42 1.11 1.36 -3.20
N LEU A 43 1.48 1.01 -4.44
CA LEU A 43 1.55 -0.40 -4.87
C LEU A 43 2.62 -1.19 -4.12
N ARG A 44 3.78 -0.57 -3.83
CA ARG A 44 4.83 -1.20 -3.01
C ARG A 44 4.34 -1.47 -1.60
N LEU A 45 3.67 -0.50 -0.98
CA LEU A 45 3.14 -0.63 0.37
C LEU A 45 2.08 -1.73 0.46
N GLN A 46 1.23 -1.87 -0.56
CA GLN A 46 0.28 -2.98 -0.67
C GLN A 46 0.99 -4.33 -0.77
N ALA A 47 2.04 -4.43 -1.59
CA ALA A 47 2.79 -5.66 -1.77
C ALA A 47 3.54 -6.07 -0.50
N ASP A 48 4.15 -5.11 0.21
CA ASP A 48 4.86 -5.39 1.46
C ASP A 48 3.90 -5.76 2.59
N HIS A 49 2.76 -5.09 2.71
CA HIS A 49 1.73 -5.47 3.68
C HIS A 49 1.20 -6.90 3.42
N GLU A 50 0.97 -7.29 2.16
CA GLU A 50 0.53 -8.65 1.85
C GLU A 50 1.62 -9.69 2.12
N LYS A 51 2.91 -9.36 1.88
CA LYS A 51 4.03 -10.22 2.27
C LYS A 51 4.09 -10.42 3.78
N ASP A 52 3.98 -9.33 4.55
CA ASP A 52 4.01 -9.37 6.02
C ASP A 52 2.85 -10.19 6.55
N ARG A 53 1.64 -10.01 6.00
CA ARG A 53 0.45 -10.79 6.35
C ARG A 53 0.60 -12.27 6.02
N ALA A 54 1.18 -12.61 4.87
CA ALA A 54 1.50 -13.98 4.50
C ALA A 54 2.66 -14.57 5.34
N GLY A 55 3.36 -13.75 6.12
CA GLY A 55 4.58 -14.13 6.83
C GLY A 55 5.72 -14.48 5.87
N ALA A 56 5.69 -13.94 4.64
CA ALA A 56 6.68 -14.18 3.61
C ALA A 56 7.97 -13.41 3.92
N THR A 57 9.04 -14.15 4.19
CA THR A 57 10.38 -13.61 4.43
C THR A 57 11.37 -14.30 3.51
N SER A 58 12.55 -13.71 3.32
CA SER A 58 13.64 -14.35 2.59
C SER A 58 13.90 -15.77 3.16
N GLY A 59 14.03 -16.75 2.27
CA GLY A 59 14.25 -18.16 2.63
C GLY A 59 12.99 -19.01 2.84
N LYS A 60 11.78 -18.44 2.81
CA LYS A 60 10.53 -19.21 2.84
C LYS A 60 10.05 -19.57 1.44
N THR A 61 9.57 -20.80 1.27
CA THR A 61 8.96 -21.30 0.04
C THR A 61 7.44 -21.27 0.14
N GLY A 62 6.72 -21.47 -0.96
CA GLY A 62 5.25 -21.53 -0.95
C GLY A 62 4.68 -22.63 -0.03
N ALA A 63 5.44 -23.70 0.23
CA ALA A 63 5.05 -24.74 1.18
C ALA A 63 5.09 -24.26 2.64
N ASP A 64 5.99 -23.33 2.97
CA ASP A 64 6.15 -22.78 4.33
C ASP A 64 5.08 -21.72 4.68
N LEU A 65 4.38 -21.21 3.67
CA LEU A 65 3.35 -20.17 3.80
C LEU A 65 1.91 -20.73 3.82
N ASN A 66 1.73 -22.00 3.45
CA ASN A 66 0.42 -22.65 3.40
C ASN A 66 0.08 -23.27 4.78
N ARG A 67 -0.45 -22.44 5.69
CA ARG A 67 -0.89 -22.85 7.04
C ARG A 67 -2.40 -23.01 7.14
#